data_AF-A0A0Q6YV06-F1
#
_entry.id   AF-A0A0Q6YV06-F1
#
_cell.length_a   1.000
_cell.length_b   1.000
_cell.length_c   1.000
_cell.angle_alpha   90.00
_cell.angle_beta   90.00
_cell.angle_gamma   90.00
#
_symmetry.space_group_name_H-M   'P 1'
#
loop_
_entity.id
_entity.type
_entity.pdbx_description
1 polymer ?
#
loop_
_entity_poly.entity_id
_entity_poly.type
_entity_poly.pdbx_seq_one_letter_code
_entity_poly.pdbx_strand_id
1 'polypeptide(L)'
;MNTPLFSSHSERLFALKNTRVDFAVQVLLGHYLEPLGVNPFTAYVNTLKDFQNPVVQTSRTLFDEALACVEKQSLPTYTQGISNIFSKRYSFAAEDRVRTLDLIAFETIVTDIVASLTDKPAMDLSPRPLRPLSVEDVHGALKVHVPNVDPAGVYVTSFIAHGPGKRMVSSSEQLIEYLLGHFKNDVIPYHSKGRHQGIYTVPFSGEERYLHPQLITSHLNDLVIRIVPDLLG
;
A
#
# COMPACT_ATOMS: atom_id res chain seq x y z
N MET A 1 -14.50 -20.04 6.33
CA MET A 1 -14.50 -19.40 4.99
C MET A 1 -14.34 -17.92 5.21
N ASN A 2 -13.41 -17.28 4.52
CA ASN A 2 -13.20 -15.85 4.59
C ASN A 2 -14.12 -15.19 3.59
N THR A 3 -15.26 -14.67 4.05
CA THR A 3 -16.19 -13.98 3.16
C THR A 3 -15.54 -12.68 2.68
N PRO A 4 -15.45 -12.45 1.35
CA PRO A 4 -14.87 -11.21 0.84
C PRO A 4 -15.71 -10.01 1.27
N LEU A 5 -15.04 -8.93 1.67
CA LEU A 5 -15.69 -7.68 2.10
C LEU A 5 -16.31 -6.89 0.95
N PHE A 6 -15.96 -7.23 -0.28
CA PHE A 6 -16.49 -6.64 -1.50
C PHE A 6 -17.03 -7.75 -2.39
N SER A 7 -18.20 -7.53 -2.97
CA SER A 7 -18.86 -8.46 -3.89
C SER A 7 -18.21 -8.45 -5.29
N SER A 8 -17.49 -7.38 -5.64
CA SER A 8 -16.85 -7.21 -6.94
C SER A 8 -15.64 -6.27 -6.89
N HIS A 9 -14.81 -6.31 -7.94
CA HIS A 9 -13.71 -5.38 -8.12
C HIS A 9 -14.21 -3.93 -8.24
N SER A 10 -15.31 -3.69 -8.97
CA SER A 10 -15.87 -2.36 -9.16
C SER A 10 -16.38 -1.73 -7.86
N GLU A 11 -17.03 -2.53 -7.00
CA GLU A 11 -17.46 -2.07 -5.67
C GLU A 11 -16.24 -1.68 -4.81
N ARG A 12 -15.19 -2.52 -4.83
CA ARG A 12 -13.95 -2.26 -4.11
C ARG A 12 -13.27 -0.98 -4.61
N LEU A 13 -13.19 -0.78 -5.92
CA LEU A 13 -12.61 0.42 -6.51
C LEU A 13 -13.43 1.66 -6.15
N PHE A 14 -14.77 1.57 -6.17
CA PHE A 14 -15.64 2.68 -5.76
C PHE A 14 -15.40 3.06 -4.28
N ALA A 15 -15.31 2.08 -3.38
CA ALA A 15 -14.98 2.35 -1.99
C ALA A 15 -13.57 2.95 -1.84
N LEU A 16 -12.59 2.45 -2.59
CA LEU A 16 -11.22 2.97 -2.59
C LEU A 16 -11.16 4.45 -3.00
N LYS A 17 -11.94 4.86 -4.00
CA LYS A 17 -12.04 6.26 -4.44
C LYS A 17 -12.57 7.20 -3.35
N ASN A 18 -13.32 6.68 -2.37
CA ASN A 18 -13.82 7.48 -1.26
C ASN A 18 -12.81 7.61 -0.11
N THR A 19 -11.68 6.87 -0.15
CA THR A 19 -10.57 7.02 0.79
C THR A 19 -9.65 8.19 0.39
N ARG A 20 -8.41 8.27 0.89
CA ARG A 20 -7.42 9.30 0.54
C ARG A 20 -6.52 8.88 -0.62
N VAL A 21 -6.07 9.84 -1.44
CA VAL A 21 -5.38 9.60 -2.71
C VAL A 21 -4.07 8.82 -2.56
N ASP A 22 -3.26 9.16 -1.55
CA ASP A 22 -2.01 8.48 -1.22
C ASP A 22 -2.25 6.98 -0.95
N PHE A 23 -3.24 6.67 -0.12
CA PHE A 23 -3.62 5.30 0.20
C PHE A 23 -4.18 4.55 -1.02
N ALA A 24 -5.03 5.19 -1.81
CA ALA A 24 -5.59 4.60 -3.03
C ALA A 24 -4.51 4.23 -4.05
N VAL A 25 -3.56 5.14 -4.28
CA VAL A 25 -2.39 4.90 -5.14
C VAL A 25 -1.55 3.75 -4.60
N GLN A 26 -1.29 3.71 -3.29
CA GLN A 26 -0.52 2.64 -2.66
C GLN A 26 -1.19 1.27 -2.84
N VAL A 27 -2.51 1.19 -2.64
CA VAL A 27 -3.29 -0.05 -2.82
C VAL A 27 -3.21 -0.56 -4.25
N LEU A 28 -3.39 0.31 -5.25
CA LEU A 28 -3.37 -0.08 -6.66
C LEU A 28 -1.95 -0.41 -7.14
N LEU A 29 -0.94 0.39 -6.79
CA LEU A 29 0.44 0.06 -7.09
C LEU A 29 0.86 -1.28 -6.50
N GLY A 30 0.50 -1.54 -5.24
CA GLY A 30 0.79 -2.82 -4.60
C GLY A 30 0.16 -4.00 -5.34
N HIS A 31 -1.05 -3.84 -5.88
CA HIS A 31 -1.69 -4.88 -6.68
C HIS A 31 -0.84 -5.30 -7.90
N TYR A 32 -0.24 -4.33 -8.59
CA TYR A 32 0.59 -4.58 -9.77
C TYR A 32 2.03 -5.00 -9.44
N LEU A 33 2.64 -4.40 -8.42
CA LEU A 33 4.07 -4.51 -8.16
C LEU A 33 4.45 -5.64 -7.21
N GLU A 34 3.56 -6.04 -6.29
CA GLU A 34 3.85 -7.15 -5.37
C GLU A 34 4.11 -8.48 -6.09
N PRO A 35 3.33 -8.90 -7.11
CA PRO A 35 3.64 -10.12 -7.87
C PRO A 35 5.01 -10.09 -8.55
N LEU A 36 5.53 -8.90 -8.84
CA LEU A 36 6.84 -8.69 -9.46
C LEU A 36 7.98 -8.62 -8.44
N GLY A 37 7.66 -8.68 -7.13
CA GLY A 37 8.62 -8.51 -6.05
C GLY A 37 9.21 -7.10 -5.97
N VAL A 38 8.52 -6.09 -6.53
CA VAL A 38 8.99 -4.69 -6.56
C VAL A 38 8.32 -3.91 -5.43
N ASN A 39 9.12 -3.28 -4.58
CA ASN A 39 8.60 -2.41 -3.52
C ASN A 39 8.55 -0.94 -4.02
N PRO A 40 7.36 -0.31 -4.11
CA PRO A 40 7.22 1.02 -4.69
C PRO A 40 7.91 2.14 -3.91
N PHE A 41 8.27 1.91 -2.64
CA PHE A 41 8.94 2.90 -1.77
C PHE A 41 10.48 2.80 -1.82
N THR A 42 11.01 1.74 -2.43
CA THR A 42 12.47 1.49 -2.49
C THR A 42 12.96 1.19 -3.92
N ALA A 43 12.05 1.11 -4.89
CA ALA A 43 12.36 1.20 -6.30
C ALA A 43 12.17 2.65 -6.78
N TYR A 44 12.99 3.07 -7.72
CA TYR A 44 13.09 4.46 -8.17
C TYR A 44 13.03 4.54 -9.69
N VAL A 45 12.30 5.52 -10.22
CA VAL A 45 12.54 6.02 -11.57
C VAL A 45 13.72 6.98 -11.51
N ASN A 46 14.83 6.62 -12.15
CA ASN A 46 16.00 7.48 -12.28
C ASN A 46 16.10 7.97 -13.72
N THR A 47 16.34 9.26 -13.89
CA THR A 47 16.52 9.87 -15.22
C THR A 47 17.84 10.62 -15.28
N LEU A 48 18.64 10.32 -16.30
CA LEU A 48 19.87 11.03 -16.63
C LEU A 48 19.57 12.42 -17.15
N LYS A 49 20.50 13.35 -16.93
CA LYS A 49 20.46 14.68 -17.56
C LYS A 49 20.59 14.58 -19.08
N ASP A 50 21.55 13.79 -19.55
CA ASP A 50 21.78 13.48 -20.95
C ASP A 50 22.57 12.17 -21.09
N PHE A 51 22.65 11.64 -22.31
CA PHE A 51 23.35 10.39 -22.61
C PHE A 51 24.88 10.51 -22.59
N GLN A 52 25.42 11.70 -22.86
CA GLN A 52 26.87 11.90 -23.06
C GLN A 52 27.60 12.04 -21.72
N ASN A 53 26.90 12.56 -20.70
CA ASN A 53 27.38 12.69 -19.34
C ASN A 53 26.35 12.05 -18.38
N PRO A 54 26.53 10.77 -18.02
CA PRO A 54 25.52 9.99 -17.30
C PRO A 54 25.46 10.38 -15.82
N VAL A 55 25.01 11.60 -15.56
CA VAL A 55 24.67 12.10 -14.23
C VAL A 55 23.16 11.98 -14.06
N VAL A 56 22.74 11.28 -13.02
CA VAL A 56 21.31 11.17 -12.68
C VAL A 56 20.80 12.54 -12.22
N GLN A 57 19.86 13.11 -12.97
CA GLN A 57 19.24 14.39 -12.69
C GLN A 57 18.07 14.25 -11.71
N THR A 58 17.23 13.24 -11.90
CA THR A 58 16.05 13.00 -11.06
C THR A 58 16.04 11.56 -10.59
N SER A 59 15.55 11.38 -9.36
CA SER A 59 15.36 10.07 -8.74
C SER A 59 14.18 10.17 -7.80
N ARG A 60 13.09 9.47 -8.13
CA ARG A 60 11.82 9.46 -7.39
C ARG A 60 11.39 8.03 -7.15
N THR A 61 10.76 7.76 -6.01
CA THR A 61 10.20 6.43 -5.78
C THR A 61 9.07 6.16 -6.76
N LEU A 62 8.79 4.89 -7.05
CA LEU A 62 7.64 4.54 -7.91
C LEU A 62 6.32 5.04 -7.29
N PHE A 63 6.23 5.05 -5.96
CA PHE A 63 5.08 5.61 -5.24
C PHE A 63 4.93 7.11 -5.47
N ASP A 64 5.96 7.90 -5.18
CA ASP A 64 5.90 9.37 -5.30
C ASP A 64 5.57 9.80 -6.73
N GLU A 65 6.09 9.05 -7.71
CA GLU A 65 5.88 9.33 -9.11
C GLU A 65 4.45 9.02 -9.55
N ALA A 66 3.89 7.86 -9.17
CA ALA A 66 2.50 7.54 -9.45
C ALA A 66 1.53 8.50 -8.76
N LEU A 67 1.81 8.86 -7.49
CA LEU A 67 1.01 9.82 -6.73
C LEU A 67 0.99 11.18 -7.43
N ALA A 68 2.15 11.69 -7.84
CA ALA A 68 2.24 12.95 -8.56
C ALA A 68 1.49 12.94 -9.90
N CYS A 69 1.49 11.80 -10.62
CA CYS A 69 0.70 11.63 -11.85
C CYS A 69 -0.81 11.70 -11.57
N VAL A 70 -1.29 11.05 -10.51
CA VAL A 70 -2.72 11.07 -10.13
C VAL A 70 -3.15 12.47 -9.67
N GLU A 71 -2.37 13.11 -8.80
CA GLU A 71 -2.67 14.46 -8.30
C GLU A 71 -2.73 15.50 -9.42
N LYS A 72 -1.82 15.39 -10.40
CA LYS A 72 -1.80 16.27 -11.59
C LYS A 72 -2.76 15.83 -12.70
N GLN A 73 -3.38 14.65 -12.56
CA GLN A 73 -4.18 14.01 -13.59
C GLN A 73 -3.45 13.92 -14.93
N SER A 74 -2.17 13.56 -14.87
CA SER A 74 -1.26 13.53 -16.02
C SER A 74 -0.67 12.13 -16.18
N LEU A 75 -0.49 11.71 -17.43
CA LEU A 75 0.17 10.44 -17.73
C LEU A 75 1.70 10.58 -17.58
N PRO A 76 2.39 9.53 -17.10
CA PRO A 76 3.84 9.53 -17.11
C PRO A 76 4.33 9.46 -18.56
N THR A 77 5.40 10.17 -18.86
CA THR A 77 6.05 10.06 -20.17
C THR A 77 7.54 10.19 -19.97
N TYR A 78 8.27 9.10 -20.17
CA TYR A 78 9.72 9.07 -20.04
C TYR A 78 10.40 8.92 -21.39
N THR A 79 11.60 9.50 -21.48
CA THR A 79 12.45 9.27 -22.65
C THR A 79 13.20 7.96 -22.45
N GLN A 80 12.90 6.99 -23.31
CA GLN A 80 13.56 5.69 -23.30
C GLN A 80 15.08 5.87 -23.49
N GLY A 81 15.85 5.13 -22.71
CA GLY A 81 17.31 5.15 -22.75
C GLY A 81 17.98 6.11 -21.75
N ILE A 82 17.33 7.22 -21.37
CA ILE A 82 17.84 8.09 -20.28
C ILE A 82 17.07 7.89 -18.97
N SER A 83 15.91 7.27 -19.01
CA SER A 83 15.13 6.89 -17.83
C SER A 83 15.09 5.36 -17.68
N ASN A 84 15.10 4.87 -16.44
CA ASN A 84 14.84 3.46 -16.13
C ASN A 84 14.48 3.28 -14.65
N ILE A 85 14.19 2.03 -14.28
CA ILE A 85 13.80 1.66 -12.91
C ILE A 85 14.97 0.97 -12.20
N PHE A 86 15.26 1.45 -10.98
CA PHE A 86 16.41 1.00 -10.20
C PHE A 86 16.02 0.72 -8.74
N SER A 87 16.72 -0.21 -8.09
CA SER A 87 16.60 -0.48 -6.66
C SER A 87 17.41 0.49 -5.79
N LYS A 88 18.17 1.39 -6.41
CA LYS A 88 19.01 2.37 -5.72
C LYS A 88 18.74 3.78 -6.22
N ARG A 89 18.59 4.69 -5.26
CA ARG A 89 18.39 6.12 -5.54
C ARG A 89 19.63 6.71 -6.23
N TYR A 90 19.41 7.56 -7.25
CA TYR A 90 20.46 8.21 -8.03
C TYR A 90 21.50 7.26 -8.68
N SER A 91 21.14 6.01 -8.97
CA SER A 91 21.99 5.08 -9.70
C SER A 91 21.52 4.90 -11.15
N PHE A 92 22.46 4.72 -12.07
CA PHE A 92 22.18 4.26 -13.43
C PHE A 92 23.00 3.02 -13.80
N ALA A 93 23.55 2.34 -12.78
CA ALA A 93 24.35 1.13 -12.96
C ALA A 93 23.47 -0.07 -13.30
N ALA A 94 23.97 -0.97 -14.15
CA ALA A 94 23.19 -2.10 -14.65
C ALA A 94 22.82 -3.12 -13.56
N GLU A 95 23.65 -3.23 -12.53
CA GLU A 95 23.44 -4.08 -11.35
C GLU A 95 22.29 -3.58 -10.45
N ASP A 96 22.05 -2.27 -10.42
CA ASP A 96 20.98 -1.66 -9.64
C ASP A 96 19.66 -1.64 -10.41
N ARG A 97 19.65 -2.05 -11.69
CA ARG A 97 18.45 -2.04 -12.53
C ARG A 97 17.46 -3.13 -12.09
N VAL A 98 16.22 -2.75 -11.86
CA VAL A 98 15.13 -3.70 -11.60
C VAL A 98 14.82 -4.44 -12.89
N ARG A 99 14.98 -5.77 -12.88
CA ARG A 99 14.79 -6.63 -14.07
C ARG A 99 13.37 -7.17 -14.23
N THR A 100 12.59 -7.18 -13.16
CA THR A 100 11.23 -7.72 -13.12
C THR A 100 10.16 -6.71 -13.56
N LEU A 101 10.55 -5.45 -13.77
CA LEU A 101 9.68 -4.36 -14.20
C LEU A 101 10.46 -3.45 -15.13
N ASP A 102 10.02 -3.34 -16.38
CA ASP A 102 10.54 -2.34 -17.31
C ASP A 102 9.76 -1.02 -17.24
N LEU A 103 10.32 0.02 -17.86
CA LEU A 103 9.78 1.37 -17.80
C LEU A 103 8.42 1.51 -18.50
N ILE A 104 8.21 0.78 -19.61
CA ILE A 104 6.97 0.84 -20.39
C ILE A 104 5.83 0.16 -19.60
N ALA A 105 6.13 -0.98 -18.97
CA ALA A 105 5.20 -1.65 -18.07
C ALA A 105 4.81 -0.73 -16.90
N PHE A 106 5.78 0.00 -16.32
CA PHE A 106 5.48 0.99 -15.28
C PHE A 106 4.62 2.16 -15.78
N GLU A 107 4.91 2.73 -16.95
CA GLU A 107 4.07 3.77 -17.58
C GLU A 107 2.63 3.28 -17.78
N THR A 108 2.46 2.03 -18.20
CA THR A 108 1.15 1.39 -18.38
C THR A 108 0.41 1.26 -17.05
N ILE A 109 1.08 0.74 -16.01
CA ILE A 109 0.53 0.62 -14.66
C ILE A 109 0.04 1.97 -14.13
N VAL A 110 0.87 3.01 -14.24
CA VAL A 110 0.49 4.35 -13.75
C VAL A 110 -0.65 4.93 -14.58
N THR A 111 -0.67 4.70 -15.90
CA THR A 111 -1.80 5.12 -16.76
C THR A 111 -3.10 4.47 -16.32
N ASP A 112 -3.09 3.16 -16.04
CA ASP A 112 -4.25 2.42 -15.55
C ASP A 112 -4.71 2.93 -14.18
N ILE A 113 -3.78 3.28 -13.29
CA ILE A 113 -4.08 3.86 -11.97
C ILE A 113 -4.69 5.25 -12.11
N VAL A 114 -4.12 6.12 -12.95
CA VAL A 114 -4.67 7.46 -13.21
C VAL A 114 -6.09 7.31 -13.72
N ALA A 115 -6.31 6.53 -14.79
CA ALA A 115 -7.66 6.29 -15.33
C ALA A 115 -8.60 5.73 -14.25
N SER A 116 -8.16 4.72 -13.50
CA SER A 116 -8.96 4.10 -12.44
C SER A 116 -9.41 5.10 -11.38
N LEU A 117 -8.60 6.09 -11.01
CA LEU A 117 -8.92 7.06 -9.96
C LEU A 117 -9.58 8.34 -10.49
N THR A 118 -9.31 8.75 -11.72
CA THR A 118 -9.84 10.00 -12.30
C THR A 118 -11.11 9.79 -13.12
N ASP A 119 -11.38 8.59 -13.62
CA ASP A 119 -12.61 8.29 -14.37
C ASP A 119 -13.84 8.33 -13.47
N LYS A 120 -14.98 8.74 -14.05
CA LYS A 120 -16.22 8.95 -13.30
C LYS A 120 -16.77 7.63 -12.68
N PRO A 121 -17.22 7.65 -11.41
CA PRO A 121 -17.11 8.75 -10.45
C PRO A 121 -15.64 8.96 -10.06
N ALA A 122 -15.14 10.20 -10.19
CA ALA A 122 -13.75 10.51 -9.95
C ALA A 122 -13.48 10.56 -8.44
N MET A 123 -12.26 10.19 -8.05
CA MET A 123 -11.79 10.38 -6.69
C MET A 123 -11.67 11.88 -6.36
N ASP A 124 -12.01 12.23 -5.12
CA ASP A 124 -11.73 13.57 -4.59
C ASP A 124 -10.23 13.69 -4.26
N LEU A 125 -9.54 14.62 -4.89
CA LEU A 125 -8.10 14.85 -4.69
C LEU A 125 -7.82 15.92 -3.63
N SER A 126 -8.85 16.48 -3.00
CA SER A 126 -8.67 17.45 -1.92
C SER A 126 -8.00 16.82 -0.69
N PRO A 127 -7.21 17.60 0.08
CA PRO A 127 -6.70 17.16 1.37
C PRO A 127 -7.86 16.79 2.30
N ARG A 128 -7.89 15.53 2.72
CA ARG A 128 -8.91 14.97 3.62
C ARG A 128 -8.17 14.31 4.79
N PRO A 129 -7.83 15.07 5.85
CA PRO A 129 -7.17 14.50 7.01
C PRO A 129 -8.15 13.60 7.77
N LEU A 130 -7.62 12.64 8.52
CA LEU A 130 -8.42 11.87 9.46
C LEU A 130 -8.93 12.78 10.58
N ARG A 131 -10.21 12.64 10.92
CA ARG A 131 -10.76 13.32 12.11
C ARG A 131 -10.12 12.74 13.38
N PRO A 132 -10.14 13.46 14.52
CA PRO A 132 -9.77 12.86 15.79
C PRO A 132 -10.65 11.63 16.10
N LEU A 133 -10.03 10.49 16.38
CA LEU A 133 -10.71 9.22 16.64
C LEU A 133 -10.46 8.73 18.07
N SER A 134 -11.49 8.13 18.67
CA SER A 134 -11.37 7.34 19.89
C SER A 134 -11.24 5.83 19.60
N VAL A 135 -11.01 5.04 20.64
CA VAL A 135 -11.02 3.57 20.56
C VAL A 135 -12.41 3.08 20.11
N GLU A 136 -13.47 3.72 20.60
CA GLU A 136 -14.87 3.39 20.29
C GLU A 136 -15.21 3.66 18.83
N ASP A 137 -14.70 4.74 18.22
CA ASP A 137 -14.87 5.03 16.80
C ASP A 137 -14.33 3.87 15.93
N VAL A 138 -13.07 3.48 16.18
CA VAL A 138 -12.40 2.40 15.41
C VAL A 138 -13.07 1.05 15.67
N HIS A 139 -13.40 0.76 16.93
CA HIS A 139 -14.07 -0.48 17.30
C HIS A 139 -15.47 -0.59 16.65
N GLY A 140 -16.25 0.50 16.69
CA GLY A 140 -17.57 0.58 16.05
C GLY A 140 -17.49 0.34 14.54
N ALA A 141 -16.56 1.00 13.86
CA ALA A 141 -16.34 0.83 12.43
C ALA A 141 -15.96 -0.61 12.05
N LEU A 142 -15.08 -1.25 12.81
CA LEU A 142 -14.73 -2.66 12.60
C LEU A 142 -15.93 -3.59 12.82
N LYS A 143 -16.73 -3.38 13.87
CA LYS A 143 -17.88 -4.24 14.18
C LYS A 143 -18.96 -4.23 13.10
N VAL A 144 -19.11 -3.15 12.35
CA VAL A 144 -20.04 -3.08 11.20
C VAL A 144 -19.62 -4.06 10.10
N HIS A 145 -18.32 -4.16 9.80
CA HIS A 145 -17.82 -4.94 8.66
C HIS A 145 -17.35 -6.35 9.02
N VAL A 146 -16.93 -6.59 10.26
CA VAL A 146 -16.51 -7.90 10.78
C VAL A 146 -17.18 -8.19 12.13
N PRO A 147 -18.52 -8.32 12.18
CA PRO A 147 -19.27 -8.49 13.44
C PRO A 147 -18.85 -9.74 14.22
N ASN A 148 -18.43 -10.80 13.51
CA ASN A 148 -18.04 -12.09 14.08
C ASN A 148 -16.58 -12.16 14.56
N VAL A 149 -15.81 -11.10 14.37
CA VAL A 149 -14.44 -11.01 14.88
C VAL A 149 -14.48 -10.21 16.18
N ASP A 150 -13.87 -10.74 17.24
CA ASP A 150 -13.60 -9.97 18.45
C ASP A 150 -12.29 -9.19 18.25
N PRO A 151 -12.33 -7.86 18.02
CA PRO A 151 -11.13 -7.10 17.71
C PRO A 151 -10.14 -7.07 18.89
N ALA A 152 -10.62 -7.35 20.11
CA ALA A 152 -9.76 -7.42 21.28
C ALA A 152 -8.83 -8.66 21.26
N GLY A 153 -9.23 -9.73 20.56
CA GLY A 153 -8.44 -10.95 20.40
C GLY A 153 -7.59 -10.98 19.12
N VAL A 154 -7.51 -9.88 18.37
CA VAL A 154 -6.77 -9.82 17.10
C VAL A 154 -5.49 -9.03 17.26
N TYR A 155 -4.38 -9.61 16.85
CA TYR A 155 -3.07 -8.98 16.87
C TYR A 155 -2.48 -8.88 15.46
N VAL A 156 -1.96 -7.71 15.13
CA VAL A 156 -1.13 -7.46 13.95
C VAL A 156 0.32 -7.64 14.38
N THR A 157 0.96 -8.70 13.91
CA THR A 157 2.36 -9.02 14.25
C THR A 157 3.25 -8.75 13.04
N SER A 158 4.24 -7.89 13.23
CA SER A 158 5.25 -7.56 12.21
C SER A 158 6.54 -8.36 12.42
N PHE A 159 7.22 -8.66 11.32
CA PHE A 159 8.41 -9.48 11.27
C PHE A 159 9.56 -8.78 10.54
N ILE A 160 10.76 -8.93 11.08
CA ILE A 160 12.02 -8.57 10.41
C ILE A 160 12.79 -9.83 10.01
N ALA A 161 13.58 -9.73 8.94
CA ALA A 161 14.47 -10.81 8.53
C ALA A 161 15.60 -10.97 9.57
N HIS A 162 15.87 -12.20 9.98
CA HIS A 162 16.92 -12.53 10.96
C HIS A 162 17.81 -13.67 10.45
N GLY A 163 18.42 -13.45 9.29
CA GLY A 163 19.22 -14.44 8.58
C GLY A 163 18.41 -15.29 7.58
N PRO A 164 19.07 -16.22 6.86
CA PRO A 164 18.45 -16.99 5.80
C PRO A 164 17.23 -17.80 6.29
N GLY A 165 16.06 -17.50 5.74
CA GLY A 165 14.80 -18.18 6.04
C GLY A 165 14.22 -17.92 7.44
N LYS A 166 14.93 -17.19 8.31
CA LYS A 166 14.50 -16.88 9.67
C LYS A 166 13.89 -15.50 9.75
N ARG A 167 12.82 -15.39 10.51
CA ARG A 167 12.15 -14.13 10.83
C ARG A 167 12.02 -14.01 12.33
N MET A 168 12.15 -12.78 12.83
CA MET A 168 11.95 -12.46 14.22
C MET A 168 10.78 -11.48 14.32
N VAL A 169 9.95 -11.65 15.35
CA VAL A 169 8.88 -10.69 15.64
C VAL A 169 9.52 -9.36 16.02
N SER A 170 9.14 -8.29 15.32
CA SER A 170 9.58 -6.93 15.65
C SER A 170 8.56 -6.16 16.48
N SER A 171 7.27 -6.38 16.22
CA SER A 171 6.18 -5.77 16.98
C SER A 171 4.94 -6.66 16.94
N SER A 172 4.07 -6.51 17.93
CA SER A 172 2.77 -7.15 17.95
C SER A 172 1.80 -6.26 18.70
N GLU A 173 0.80 -5.76 17.99
CA GLU A 173 -0.15 -4.78 18.52
C GLU A 173 -1.58 -5.29 18.33
N GLN A 174 -2.46 -4.97 19.27
CA GLN A 174 -3.88 -5.28 19.15
C GLN A 174 -4.47 -4.48 17.98
N LEU A 175 -5.37 -5.07 17.19
CA LEU A 175 -5.85 -4.47 15.93
C LEU A 175 -6.40 -3.05 16.09
N ILE A 176 -7.19 -2.80 17.14
CA ILE A 176 -7.75 -1.46 17.39
C ILE A 176 -6.63 -0.46 17.70
N GLU A 177 -5.73 -0.80 18.61
CA GLU A 177 -4.61 0.09 18.99
C GLU A 177 -3.66 0.33 17.83
N TYR A 178 -3.39 -0.70 17.02
CA TYR A 178 -2.60 -0.60 15.81
C TYR A 178 -3.20 0.42 14.83
N LEU A 179 -4.48 0.26 14.47
CA LEU A 179 -5.17 1.19 13.56
C LEU A 179 -5.25 2.60 14.15
N LEU A 180 -5.62 2.71 15.43
CA LEU A 180 -5.73 4.01 16.10
C LEU A 180 -4.38 4.72 16.18
N GLY A 181 -3.29 4.00 16.43
CA GLY A 181 -1.92 4.54 16.43
C GLY A 181 -1.54 5.13 15.07
N HIS A 182 -1.89 4.45 13.98
CA HIS A 182 -1.71 4.99 12.62
C HIS A 182 -2.58 6.23 12.38
N PHE A 183 -3.88 6.14 12.70
CA PHE A 183 -4.83 7.22 12.44
C PHE A 183 -4.53 8.50 13.25
N LYS A 184 -4.05 8.38 14.49
CA LYS A 184 -3.61 9.52 15.32
C LYS A 184 -2.46 10.32 14.67
N ASN A 185 -1.69 9.69 13.78
CA ASN A 185 -0.62 10.33 13.03
C ASN A 185 -1.04 10.72 11.61
N ASP A 186 -2.35 10.74 11.32
CA ASP A 186 -2.92 10.99 9.98
C ASP A 186 -2.40 10.01 8.91
N VAL A 187 -2.09 8.77 9.31
CA VAL A 187 -1.62 7.71 8.42
C VAL A 187 -2.69 6.64 8.25
N ILE A 188 -3.01 6.31 7.00
CA ILE A 188 -3.85 5.16 6.68
C ILE A 188 -2.92 3.96 6.41
N PRO A 189 -2.96 2.88 7.23
CA PRO A 189 -2.02 1.79 7.08
C PRO A 189 -2.35 0.92 5.87
N TYR A 190 -1.31 0.64 5.07
CA TYR A 190 -1.34 -0.33 3.99
C TYR A 190 -0.51 -1.56 4.35
N HIS A 191 -1.04 -2.73 4.02
CA HIS A 191 -0.47 -4.01 4.39
C HIS A 191 -0.10 -4.78 3.13
N SER A 192 1.20 -4.95 2.89
CA SER A 192 1.65 -5.72 1.73
C SER A 192 1.29 -7.21 1.86
N LYS A 193 1.05 -7.92 0.75
CA LYS A 193 0.84 -9.38 0.71
C LYS A 193 2.08 -10.20 1.12
N GLY A 194 3.20 -9.53 1.39
CA GLY A 194 4.44 -10.14 1.80
C GLY A 194 4.39 -10.82 3.16
N ARG A 195 5.49 -11.49 3.50
CA ARG A 195 5.69 -12.27 4.74
C ARG A 195 6.13 -11.40 5.93
N HIS A 196 5.98 -10.09 5.82
CA HIS A 196 6.45 -9.12 6.82
C HIS A 196 5.43 -8.85 7.93
N GLN A 197 4.18 -9.25 7.72
CA GLN A 197 3.12 -9.17 8.73
C GLN A 197 2.22 -10.39 8.69
N GLY A 198 1.62 -10.72 9.83
CA GLY A 198 0.58 -11.72 9.96
C GLY A 198 -0.44 -11.31 11.02
N ILE A 199 -1.61 -11.93 10.93
CA ILE A 199 -2.73 -11.67 11.85
C ILE A 199 -2.88 -12.89 12.75
N TYR A 200 -2.79 -12.68 14.06
CA TYR A 200 -2.74 -13.74 15.05
C TYR A 200 -3.79 -13.55 16.15
N THR A 201 -4.16 -14.64 16.81
CA THR A 201 -5.05 -14.63 17.98
C THR A 201 -4.31 -14.39 19.30
N VAL A 202 -2.98 -14.39 19.27
CA VAL A 202 -2.12 -14.15 20.44
C VAL A 202 -1.00 -13.18 20.06
N PRO A 203 -0.52 -12.35 21.00
CA PRO A 203 0.55 -11.41 20.72
C PRO A 203 1.90 -12.11 20.54
N PHE A 204 2.79 -11.47 19.79
CA PHE A 204 4.18 -11.88 19.57
C PHE A 204 4.37 -13.30 19.00
N SER A 205 3.39 -13.82 18.27
CA SER A 205 3.46 -15.15 17.64
C SER A 205 3.87 -15.08 16.17
N GLY A 206 4.66 -16.06 15.74
CA GLY A 206 4.89 -16.38 14.32
C GLY A 206 4.45 -17.79 13.93
N GLU A 207 3.76 -18.50 14.84
CA GLU A 207 3.40 -19.90 14.64
C GLU A 207 2.04 -20.03 13.94
N GLU A 208 1.96 -20.93 12.96
CA GLU A 208 0.76 -21.11 12.14
C GLU A 208 -0.50 -21.47 12.94
N ARG A 209 -0.36 -22.22 14.05
CA ARG A 209 -1.48 -22.60 14.93
C ARG A 209 -2.19 -21.41 15.59
N TYR A 210 -1.54 -20.25 15.63
CA TYR A 210 -2.09 -19.02 16.21
C TYR A 210 -2.54 -18.03 15.15
N LEU A 211 -2.47 -18.36 13.85
CA LEU A 211 -3.01 -17.51 12.80
C LEU A 211 -4.50 -17.30 13.02
N HIS A 212 -4.95 -16.07 12.79
CA HIS A 212 -6.36 -15.75 12.94
C HIS A 212 -7.20 -16.52 11.90
N PRO A 213 -8.24 -17.26 12.32
CA PRO A 213 -8.94 -18.20 11.44
C PRO A 213 -9.75 -17.52 10.33
N GLN A 214 -10.02 -16.21 10.45
CA GLN A 214 -10.86 -15.46 9.52
C GLN A 214 -10.16 -14.25 8.87
N LEU A 215 -9.01 -13.83 9.41
CA LEU A 215 -8.35 -12.58 9.01
C LEU A 215 -6.93 -12.90 8.57
N ILE A 216 -6.57 -12.33 7.42
CA ILE A 216 -5.21 -12.33 6.90
C ILE A 216 -4.85 -10.91 6.52
N THR A 217 -3.57 -10.66 6.30
CA THR A 217 -3.02 -9.34 6.00
C THR A 217 -3.74 -8.64 4.83
N SER A 218 -4.13 -9.37 3.78
CA SER A 218 -4.88 -8.78 2.66
C SER A 218 -6.30 -8.33 3.03
N HIS A 219 -6.95 -8.95 4.02
CA HIS A 219 -8.27 -8.49 4.49
C HIS A 219 -8.16 -7.17 5.27
N LEU A 220 -7.01 -6.87 5.88
CA LEU A 220 -6.84 -5.60 6.57
C LEU A 220 -6.93 -4.42 5.60
N ASN A 221 -6.34 -4.50 4.41
CA ASN A 221 -6.50 -3.45 3.40
C ASN A 221 -7.97 -3.26 3.02
N ASP A 222 -8.71 -4.34 2.84
CA ASP A 222 -10.13 -4.27 2.48
C ASP A 222 -10.99 -3.70 3.62
N LEU A 223 -10.65 -4.02 4.87
CA LEU A 223 -11.26 -3.40 6.06
C LEU A 223 -10.98 -1.90 6.11
N VAL A 224 -9.71 -1.50 5.91
CA VAL A 224 -9.30 -0.10 5.89
C VAL A 224 -10.02 0.65 4.77
N ILE A 225 -10.14 0.08 3.57
CA ILE A 225 -10.91 0.66 2.46
C ILE A 225 -12.38 0.88 2.83
N ARG A 226 -12.99 -0.03 3.62
CA ARG A 226 -14.38 0.10 4.06
C ARG A 226 -14.56 1.20 5.10
N ILE A 227 -13.70 1.26 6.11
CA ILE A 227 -13.92 2.14 7.27
C ILE A 227 -13.41 3.56 7.05
N VAL A 228 -12.30 3.74 6.34
CA VAL A 228 -11.64 5.05 6.20
C VAL A 228 -12.55 6.15 5.68
N PRO A 229 -13.43 5.93 4.68
CA PRO A 229 -14.31 7.00 4.19
C PRO A 229 -15.13 7.69 5.30
N ASP A 230 -15.53 6.94 6.34
CA ASP A 230 -16.31 7.46 7.47
C ASP A 230 -15.44 8.13 8.56
N LEU A 231 -14.12 8.05 8.42
CA LEU A 231 -13.13 8.59 9.36
C LEU A 231 -12.42 9.84 8.83
N LEU A 232 -12.64 10.20 7.57
CA LEU A 232 -12.13 11.44 6.98
C LEU A 232 -12.97 12.64 7.47
N GLY A 233 -12.29 13.77 7.72
CA GLY A 233 -12.88 15.04 8.14
C GLY A 233 -12.99 16.08 7.04
#